data_AF-A0A940IUK3-F1
#
_entry.id   AF-A0A940IUK3-F1
#
_cell.length_a   1.000
_cell.length_b   1.000
_cell.length_c   1.000
_cell.angle_alpha   90.00
_cell.angle_beta   90.00
_cell.angle_gamma   90.00
#
_symmetry.space_group_name_H-M   'P 1'
#
loop_
_entity.id
_entity.type
_entity.pdbx_description
1 polymer ?
#
loop_
_entity_poly.entity_id
_entity_poly.type
_entity_poly.pdbx_seq_one_letter_code
_entity_poly.pdbx_strand_id
1 'polypeptide(L)'
;MTKCGTYASPPCMATEVDPAYFDPLGVDPGQVRDVARGRRAERKRLAGLREGLRQAGRAQISDRVAGHPKRELTGRGARHGCVLSGYWPIKGEPHLRPALADLQSAGVTIALPVVETRAAPLVFRRLTPETRLVRGDWNIPVPPPHANMLVPDFALAPCLGWIDDCYRLGWGRGYFDRTLAAPTPRPITIGIALNAARQPTIFPQPHDIPLDPY
;
A
#
# COMPACT_ATOMS: atom_id res chain seq x y z
N MET A 1 6.41 -21.32 61.69
CA MET A 1 7.03 -20.00 61.95
C MET A 1 7.55 -19.49 60.61
N THR A 2 6.75 -18.73 59.84
CA THR A 2 6.70 -17.25 59.87
C THR A 2 8.03 -16.69 59.31
N LYS A 3 8.15 -16.03 58.14
CA LYS A 3 7.27 -15.00 57.58
C LYS A 3 7.46 -14.81 56.06
N CYS A 4 6.36 -14.46 55.42
CA CYS A 4 6.23 -13.78 54.13
C CYS A 4 7.07 -12.48 54.05
N GLY A 5 7.64 -12.19 52.88
CA GLY A 5 8.38 -10.96 52.57
C GLY A 5 8.15 -10.48 51.13
N THR A 6 7.02 -9.79 50.94
CA THR A 6 6.81 -8.58 50.12
C THR A 6 7.44 -8.44 48.73
N TYR A 7 6.55 -8.49 47.74
CA TYR A 7 6.58 -7.66 46.53
C TYR A 7 6.82 -6.18 46.87
N ALA A 8 7.81 -5.57 46.21
CA ALA A 8 7.76 -4.21 45.69
C ALA A 8 9.06 -3.95 44.90
N SER A 9 9.00 -4.05 43.58
CA SER A 9 10.00 -3.39 42.74
C SER A 9 9.93 -1.88 43.03
N PRO A 10 11.06 -1.18 43.21
CA PRO A 10 11.05 0.26 43.48
C PRO A 10 10.34 1.01 42.35
N PRO A 11 9.67 2.13 42.66
CA PRO A 11 9.02 2.96 41.65
C PRO A 11 10.05 3.39 40.60
N CYS A 12 9.66 3.19 39.34
CA CYS A 12 10.31 3.67 38.14
C CYS A 12 10.94 5.04 38.37
N MET A 13 12.26 5.08 38.60
CA MET A 13 13.06 6.30 38.54
C MET A 13 13.20 6.67 37.07
N ALA A 14 12.15 7.25 36.50
CA ALA A 14 12.14 7.84 35.17
C ALA A 14 12.93 9.17 35.13
N THR A 15 13.94 9.36 35.98
CA THR A 15 14.64 10.64 36.15
C THR A 15 16.16 10.54 36.13
N GLU A 16 16.72 9.35 35.95
CA GLU A 16 18.16 9.19 35.73
C GLU A 16 18.37 8.43 34.42
N VAL A 17 18.17 9.13 33.31
CA VAL A 17 18.67 8.67 32.01
C VAL A 17 20.16 9.03 31.99
N ASP A 18 21.01 7.99 31.97
CA ASP A 18 22.45 8.12 31.77
C ASP A 18 22.71 8.99 30.51
N PRO A 19 23.51 10.08 30.59
CA PRO A 19 23.87 10.88 29.41
C PRO A 19 24.53 10.07 28.28
N ALA A 20 25.03 8.87 28.57
CA ALA A 20 25.61 7.93 27.62
C ALA A 20 24.61 6.87 27.10
N TYR A 21 23.35 6.88 27.55
CA TYR A 21 22.32 5.97 27.03
C TYR A 21 21.91 6.39 25.61
N PHE A 22 22.53 5.75 24.63
CA PHE A 22 22.14 5.84 23.22
C PHE A 22 20.94 4.92 22.97
N ASP A 23 19.74 5.50 22.91
CA ASP A 23 18.56 4.79 22.40
C ASP A 23 18.65 4.70 20.87
N PRO A 24 18.92 3.52 20.27
CA PRO A 24 19.03 3.38 18.82
C PRO A 24 17.68 3.58 18.10
N LEU A 25 16.58 3.64 18.85
CA LEU A 25 15.22 3.86 18.39
C LEU A 25 14.70 5.25 18.77
N GLY A 26 15.50 6.06 19.47
CA GLY A 26 15.19 7.43 19.84
C GLY A 26 15.19 8.33 18.61
N VAL A 27 14.07 8.37 17.88
CA VAL A 27 13.94 9.30 16.75
C VAL A 27 13.74 10.70 17.30
N ASP A 28 14.64 11.63 16.97
CA ASP A 28 14.49 13.04 17.32
C ASP A 28 13.08 13.52 16.91
N PRO A 29 12.25 14.01 17.87
CA PRO A 29 10.92 14.52 17.56
C PRO A 29 10.92 15.63 16.49
N GLY A 30 12.01 16.40 16.38
CA GLY A 30 12.24 17.37 15.31
C GLY A 30 12.32 16.67 13.94
N GLN A 31 13.22 15.70 13.82
CA GLN A 31 13.37 14.87 12.63
C GLN A 31 12.06 14.17 12.21
N VAL A 32 11.29 13.60 13.13
CA VAL A 32 9.98 12.98 12.82
C VAL A 32 9.02 13.99 12.19
N ARG A 33 8.94 15.20 12.76
CA ARG A 33 8.06 16.27 12.26
C ARG A 33 8.49 16.76 10.89
N ASP A 34 9.78 16.90 10.66
CA ASP A 34 10.33 17.36 9.39
C ASP A 34 10.14 16.32 8.28
N VAL A 35 10.35 15.04 8.58
CA VAL A 35 10.01 13.94 7.66
C VAL A 35 8.52 13.93 7.33
N ALA A 36 7.64 14.06 8.34
CA ALA A 36 6.19 14.09 8.12
C ALA A 36 5.78 15.29 7.23
N ARG A 37 6.37 16.47 7.47
CA ARG A 37 6.17 17.68 6.67
C ARG A 37 6.66 17.49 5.24
N GLY A 38 7.86 16.95 5.06
CA GLY A 38 8.45 16.65 3.75
C GLY A 38 7.59 15.68 2.95
N ARG A 39 7.20 14.54 3.55
CA ARG A 39 6.30 13.57 2.91
C ARG A 39 4.95 14.19 2.56
N ARG A 40 4.38 15.08 3.38
CA ARG A 40 3.13 15.79 3.07
C ARG A 40 3.28 16.74 1.88
N ALA A 41 4.37 17.50 1.83
CA ALA A 41 4.67 18.40 0.71
C ALA A 41 4.84 17.59 -0.59
N GLU A 42 5.56 16.47 -0.53
CA GLU A 42 5.80 15.63 -1.69
C GLU A 42 4.53 14.96 -2.21
N ARG A 43 3.65 14.47 -1.32
CA ARG A 43 2.31 13.99 -1.72
C ARG A 43 1.52 15.07 -2.46
N LYS A 44 1.54 16.31 -1.98
CA LYS A 44 0.85 17.43 -2.64
C LYS A 44 1.43 17.70 -4.02
N ARG A 45 2.76 17.73 -4.14
CA ARG A 45 3.47 17.95 -5.41
C ARG A 45 3.13 16.87 -6.44
N LEU A 46 3.22 15.61 -6.04
CA LEU A 46 2.95 14.46 -6.91
C LEU A 46 1.47 14.32 -7.28
N ALA A 47 0.56 14.65 -6.37
CA ALA A 47 -0.86 14.73 -6.68
C ALA A 47 -1.13 15.82 -7.73
N GLY A 48 -0.52 17.00 -7.57
CA GLY A 48 -0.61 18.09 -8.55
C GLY A 48 -0.05 17.71 -9.92
N LEU A 49 1.08 16.97 -9.96
CA LEU A 49 1.64 16.43 -11.20
C LEU A 49 0.65 15.52 -11.93
N ARG A 50 -0.07 14.65 -11.21
CA ARG A 50 -1.09 13.76 -11.79
C ARG A 50 -2.32 14.51 -12.27
N GLU A 51 -2.82 15.42 -11.44
CA GLU A 51 -4.00 16.23 -11.77
C GLU A 51 -3.73 17.09 -13.00
N GLY A 52 -2.52 17.63 -13.12
CA GLY A 52 -2.06 18.42 -14.27
C GLY A 52 -1.88 17.63 -15.58
N LEU A 53 -1.94 16.29 -15.56
CA LEU A 53 -1.94 15.51 -16.80
C LEU A 53 -3.23 15.77 -17.58
N ARG A 54 -3.07 16.33 -18.78
CA ARG A 54 -4.15 16.50 -19.76
C ARG A 54 -4.76 15.14 -20.14
N GLN A 55 -5.99 15.15 -20.65
CA GLN A 55 -6.71 13.93 -21.07
C GLN A 55 -5.88 13.05 -22.03
N ALA A 56 -5.23 13.66 -23.02
CA ALA A 56 -4.34 12.94 -23.94
C ALA A 56 -3.16 12.25 -23.23
N GLY A 57 -2.56 12.90 -22.23
CA GLY A 57 -1.50 12.32 -21.42
C GLY A 57 -1.99 11.15 -20.56
N ARG A 58 -3.21 11.26 -20.00
CA ARG A 58 -3.83 10.16 -19.22
C ARG A 58 -4.14 8.95 -20.09
N ALA A 59 -4.62 9.16 -21.32
CA ALA A 59 -4.87 8.09 -22.27
C ALA A 59 -3.56 7.36 -22.64
N GLN A 60 -2.53 8.10 -23.05
CA GLN A 60 -1.21 7.52 -23.36
C GLN A 60 -0.58 6.75 -22.20
N ILE A 61 -0.70 7.27 -20.98
CA ILE A 61 -0.25 6.57 -19.77
C ILE A 61 -1.05 5.30 -19.58
N SER A 62 -2.39 5.35 -19.73
CA SER A 62 -3.24 4.17 -19.59
C SER A 62 -2.90 3.10 -20.62
N ASP A 63 -2.64 3.47 -21.88
CA ASP A 63 -2.26 2.54 -22.94
C ASP A 63 -0.92 1.88 -22.66
N ARG A 64 0.09 2.67 -22.25
CA ARG A 64 1.42 2.14 -21.87
C ARG A 64 1.36 1.24 -20.64
N VAL A 65 0.53 1.61 -19.67
CA VAL A 65 0.34 0.85 -18.43
C VAL A 65 -0.59 -0.35 -18.65
N ALA A 66 -1.39 -0.44 -19.70
CA ALA A 66 -2.27 -1.60 -19.90
C ALA A 66 -1.48 -2.88 -20.21
N GLY A 67 -0.42 -2.78 -21.01
CA GLY A 67 0.38 -3.95 -21.43
C GLY A 67 1.41 -4.42 -20.41
N HIS A 68 2.02 -3.50 -19.66
CA HIS A 68 3.16 -3.80 -18.80
C HIS A 68 2.82 -4.72 -17.61
N PRO A 69 1.80 -4.44 -16.77
CA PRO A 69 1.42 -5.28 -15.65
C PRO A 69 1.05 -6.69 -16.07
N LYS A 70 0.34 -6.86 -17.20
CA LYS A 70 0.00 -8.19 -17.72
C LYS A 70 1.26 -9.01 -18.01
N ARG A 71 2.23 -8.41 -18.72
CA ARG A 71 3.51 -9.07 -19.02
C ARG A 71 4.28 -9.44 -17.75
N GLU A 72 4.43 -8.48 -16.83
CA GLU A 72 5.18 -8.69 -15.58
C GLU A 72 4.52 -9.74 -14.68
N LEU A 73 3.19 -9.70 -14.54
CA LEU A 73 2.44 -10.68 -13.76
C LEU A 73 2.55 -12.09 -14.34
N THR A 74 2.37 -12.24 -15.67
CA THR A 74 2.53 -13.54 -16.33
C THR A 74 3.95 -14.07 -16.21
N GLY A 75 4.97 -13.21 -16.37
CA GLY A 75 6.38 -13.57 -16.18
C GLY A 75 6.69 -14.08 -14.77
N ARG A 76 5.93 -13.62 -13.77
CA ARG A 76 6.00 -14.05 -12.36
C ARG A 76 5.09 -15.24 -12.05
N GLY A 77 4.46 -15.82 -13.07
CA GLY A 77 3.66 -17.03 -12.94
C GLY A 77 2.19 -16.80 -12.61
N ALA A 78 1.68 -15.56 -12.68
CA ALA A 78 0.25 -15.30 -12.60
C ALA A 78 -0.46 -15.99 -13.78
N ARG A 79 -1.33 -16.94 -13.46
CA ARG A 79 -1.97 -17.83 -14.42
C ARG A 79 -3.38 -18.19 -13.98
N HIS A 80 -4.07 -18.97 -14.80
CA HIS A 80 -5.38 -19.51 -14.46
C HIS A 80 -5.40 -20.10 -13.04
N GLY A 81 -6.40 -19.71 -12.25
CA GLY A 81 -6.56 -20.16 -10.86
C GLY A 81 -5.86 -19.28 -9.80
N CYS A 82 -4.93 -18.40 -10.19
CA CYS A 82 -4.36 -17.42 -9.27
C CYS A 82 -5.37 -16.32 -8.91
N VAL A 83 -5.18 -15.70 -7.74
CA VAL A 83 -5.90 -14.52 -7.29
C VAL A 83 -5.01 -13.28 -7.42
N LEU A 84 -5.49 -12.28 -8.16
CA LEU A 84 -4.84 -10.99 -8.34
C LEU A 84 -5.68 -9.89 -7.67
N SER A 85 -5.08 -9.16 -6.73
CA SER A 85 -5.62 -7.90 -6.26
C SER A 85 -5.26 -6.77 -7.23
N GLY A 86 -6.28 -6.17 -7.86
CA GLY A 86 -6.17 -4.92 -8.61
C GLY A 86 -6.84 -3.77 -7.88
N TYR A 87 -6.44 -2.53 -8.12
CA TYR A 87 -7.10 -1.36 -7.51
C TYR A 87 -8.07 -0.68 -8.48
N TRP A 88 -9.08 0.01 -7.93
CA TRP A 88 -9.93 0.91 -8.70
C TRP A 88 -9.30 2.31 -8.71
N PRO A 89 -8.98 2.89 -9.88
CA PRO A 89 -8.17 4.09 -9.94
C PRO A 89 -8.91 5.32 -9.42
N ILE A 90 -8.22 6.12 -8.62
CA ILE A 90 -8.68 7.42 -8.13
C ILE A 90 -7.72 8.56 -8.49
N LYS A 91 -8.23 9.80 -8.52
CA LYS A 91 -7.40 11.02 -8.56
C LYS A 91 -6.24 10.99 -9.57
N GLY A 92 -6.51 10.52 -10.78
CA GLY A 92 -5.51 10.45 -11.87
C GLY A 92 -4.51 9.30 -11.75
N GLU A 93 -4.79 8.27 -10.93
CA GLU A 93 -4.05 7.01 -10.96
C GLU A 93 -4.15 6.31 -12.32
N PRO A 94 -3.12 5.54 -12.72
CA PRO A 94 -3.16 4.77 -13.97
C PRO A 94 -4.36 3.83 -14.02
N HIS A 95 -5.02 3.78 -15.18
CA HIS A 95 -6.23 3.00 -15.39
C HIS A 95 -5.88 1.53 -15.73
N LEU A 96 -6.08 0.64 -14.75
CA LEU A 96 -5.73 -0.79 -14.88
C LEU A 96 -6.90 -1.70 -15.28
N ARG A 97 -8.13 -1.18 -15.29
CA ARG A 97 -9.34 -1.99 -15.48
C ARG A 97 -9.33 -2.86 -16.75
N PRO A 98 -8.83 -2.38 -17.91
CA PRO A 98 -8.74 -3.23 -19.11
C PRO A 98 -7.79 -4.41 -18.91
N ALA A 99 -6.62 -4.18 -18.30
CA ALA A 99 -5.66 -5.24 -18.01
C ALA A 99 -6.20 -6.28 -17.01
N LEU A 100 -6.98 -5.82 -16.01
CA LEU A 100 -7.66 -6.72 -15.07
C LEU A 100 -8.73 -7.56 -15.76
N ALA A 101 -9.50 -6.98 -16.69
CA ALA A 101 -10.51 -7.70 -17.46
C ALA A 101 -9.88 -8.75 -18.40
N ASP A 102 -8.76 -8.43 -19.03
CA ASP A 102 -7.96 -9.36 -19.83
C ASP A 102 -7.49 -10.56 -19.01
N LEU A 103 -6.90 -10.31 -17.84
CA LEU A 103 -6.43 -11.36 -16.93
C LEU A 103 -7.59 -12.20 -16.39
N GLN A 104 -8.72 -11.55 -16.10
CA GLN A 104 -9.95 -12.24 -15.72
C GLN A 104 -10.44 -13.20 -16.80
N SER A 105 -10.40 -12.76 -18.06
CA SER A 105 -10.78 -13.56 -19.23
C SER A 105 -9.81 -14.73 -19.47
N ALA A 106 -8.56 -14.59 -19.03
CA ALA A 106 -7.55 -15.64 -19.02
C ALA A 106 -7.64 -16.59 -17.79
N GLY A 107 -8.68 -16.45 -16.94
CA GLY A 107 -8.93 -17.32 -15.80
C GLY A 107 -8.25 -16.93 -14.49
N VAL A 108 -7.69 -15.71 -14.41
CA VAL A 108 -7.21 -15.15 -13.13
C VAL A 108 -8.41 -14.63 -12.35
N THR A 109 -8.50 -14.96 -11.07
CA THR A 109 -9.54 -14.41 -10.20
C THR A 109 -9.14 -13.01 -9.76
N ILE A 110 -9.98 -12.00 -10.03
CA ILE A 110 -9.72 -10.62 -9.61
C ILE A 110 -10.35 -10.34 -8.26
N ALA A 111 -9.61 -9.69 -7.38
CA ALA A 111 -10.08 -9.10 -6.14
C ALA A 111 -9.79 -7.60 -6.11
N LEU A 112 -10.62 -6.83 -5.41
CA LEU A 112 -10.36 -5.43 -5.11
C LEU A 112 -10.00 -5.28 -3.63
N PRO A 113 -8.99 -4.44 -3.29
CA PRO A 113 -8.70 -4.08 -1.92
C PRO A 113 -9.79 -3.16 -1.38
N VAL A 114 -10.37 -3.52 -0.25
CA VAL A 114 -11.46 -2.81 0.42
C VAL A 114 -11.01 -2.40 1.82
N VAL A 115 -11.29 -1.15 2.17
CA VAL A 115 -11.17 -0.66 3.53
C VAL A 115 -12.47 -0.98 4.25
N GLU A 116 -12.48 -2.04 5.05
CA GLU A 116 -13.62 -2.39 5.91
C GLU A 116 -13.50 -1.78 7.30
N THR A 117 -12.28 -1.76 7.84
CA THR A 117 -11.98 -1.16 9.15
C THR A 117 -10.90 -0.08 9.01
N ARG A 118 -11.15 1.10 9.57
CA ARG A 118 -10.19 2.20 9.56
C ARG A 118 -8.92 1.78 10.28
N ALA A 119 -7.76 2.11 9.68
CA ALA A 119 -6.44 1.80 10.22
C ALA A 119 -6.16 0.28 10.44
N ALA A 120 -6.89 -0.60 9.76
CA ALA A 120 -6.61 -2.03 9.69
C ALA A 120 -6.01 -2.43 8.33
N PRO A 121 -5.48 -3.65 8.18
CA PRO A 121 -5.18 -4.23 6.86
C PRO A 121 -6.37 -4.17 5.90
N LEU A 122 -6.07 -4.14 4.60
CA LEU A 122 -7.07 -4.24 3.54
C LEU A 122 -7.69 -5.64 3.51
N VAL A 123 -8.99 -5.70 3.25
CA VAL A 123 -9.71 -6.94 2.93
C VAL A 123 -9.86 -7.04 1.43
N PHE A 124 -9.55 -8.18 0.84
CA PHE A 124 -9.66 -8.38 -0.61
C PHE A 124 -10.98 -9.08 -0.93
N ARG A 125 -11.83 -8.42 -1.70
CA ARG A 125 -13.15 -8.94 -2.07
C ARG A 125 -13.19 -9.26 -3.56
N ARG A 126 -13.76 -10.41 -3.92
CA ARG A 126 -13.87 -10.88 -5.30
C ARG A 126 -14.64 -9.87 -6.15
N LEU A 127 -14.14 -9.65 -7.37
CA LEU A 127 -14.80 -8.88 -8.42
C LEU A 127 -15.15 -9.81 -9.58
N THR A 128 -16.41 -9.77 -10.01
CA THR A 128 -16.91 -10.41 -11.23
C THR A 128 -17.63 -9.37 -12.11
N PRO A 129 -17.85 -9.63 -13.41
CA PRO A 129 -18.63 -8.74 -14.27
C PRO A 129 -20.04 -8.44 -13.75
N GLU A 130 -20.64 -9.36 -12.99
CA GLU A 130 -21.99 -9.25 -12.42
C GLU A 130 -22.00 -8.54 -11.06
N THR A 131 -20.82 -8.27 -10.48
CA THR A 131 -20.69 -7.66 -9.16
C THR A 131 -21.20 -6.22 -9.19
N ARG A 132 -22.30 -5.97 -8.48
CA ARG A 132 -22.82 -4.61 -8.27
C ARG A 132 -21.96 -3.88 -7.24
N LEU A 133 -21.15 -2.94 -7.71
CA LEU A 133 -20.26 -2.17 -6.86
C LEU A 133 -21.02 -1.19 -5.98
N VAL A 134 -20.50 -0.99 -4.76
CA VAL A 134 -20.99 -0.02 -3.79
C VAL A 134 -19.93 1.06 -3.54
N ARG A 135 -20.31 2.18 -2.94
CA ARG A 135 -19.37 3.23 -2.56
C ARG A 135 -18.64 2.83 -1.27
N GLY A 136 -17.33 2.65 -1.36
CA GLY A 136 -16.44 2.40 -0.23
C GLY A 136 -15.80 3.67 0.32
N ASP A 137 -14.70 3.51 1.06
CA ASP A 137 -13.87 4.63 1.52
C ASP A 137 -13.46 5.51 0.33
N TRP A 138 -13.45 6.83 0.51
CA TRP A 138 -13.21 7.82 -0.56
C TRP A 138 -14.18 7.74 -1.75
N ASN A 139 -15.38 7.16 -1.57
CA ASN A 139 -16.36 6.91 -2.64
C ASN A 139 -15.82 6.02 -3.77
N ILE A 140 -14.80 5.20 -3.48
CA ILE A 140 -14.24 4.25 -4.45
C ILE A 140 -15.27 3.14 -4.69
N PRO A 141 -15.60 2.82 -5.95
CA PRO A 141 -16.41 1.64 -6.26
C PRO A 141 -15.69 0.37 -5.80
N VAL A 142 -16.31 -0.37 -4.89
CA VAL A 142 -15.79 -1.61 -4.31
C VAL A 142 -16.84 -2.71 -4.32
N PRO A 143 -16.46 -4.00 -4.29
CA PRO A 143 -17.41 -5.09 -4.12
C PRO A 143 -18.12 -4.94 -2.76
N PRO A 144 -19.38 -5.38 -2.65
CA PRO A 144 -20.12 -5.24 -1.40
C PRO A 144 -19.52 -6.12 -0.29
N PRO A 145 -19.78 -5.83 1.00
CA PRO A 145 -19.19 -6.57 2.12
C PRO A 145 -19.49 -8.08 2.12
N HIS A 146 -20.59 -8.50 1.49
CA HIS A 146 -20.98 -9.91 1.37
C HIS A 146 -20.33 -10.62 0.16
N ALA A 147 -19.56 -9.93 -0.68
CA ALA A 147 -18.78 -10.57 -1.72
C ALA A 147 -17.70 -11.47 -1.10
N ASN A 148 -17.33 -12.55 -1.79
CA ASN A 148 -16.36 -13.51 -1.28
C ASN A 148 -15.04 -12.82 -0.92
N MET A 149 -14.57 -13.03 0.31
CA MET A 149 -13.23 -12.65 0.72
C MET A 149 -12.22 -13.60 0.09
N LEU A 150 -11.15 -13.07 -0.45
CA LEU A 150 -10.09 -13.83 -1.10
C LEU A 150 -8.73 -13.49 -0.48
N VAL A 151 -7.79 -14.42 -0.60
CA VAL A 151 -6.38 -14.17 -0.30
C VAL A 151 -5.65 -14.05 -1.65
N PRO A 152 -5.05 -12.90 -1.98
CA PRO A 152 -4.35 -12.73 -3.24
C PRO A 152 -2.99 -13.45 -3.26
N ASP A 153 -2.65 -14.02 -4.41
CA ASP A 153 -1.27 -14.46 -4.72
C ASP A 153 -0.42 -13.26 -5.17
N PHE A 154 -1.05 -12.32 -5.89
CA PHE A 154 -0.43 -11.11 -6.43
C PHE A 154 -1.24 -9.87 -6.05
N ALA A 155 -0.57 -8.74 -5.83
CA ALA A 155 -1.22 -7.47 -5.57
C ALA A 155 -0.59 -6.31 -6.36
N LEU A 156 -1.42 -5.48 -6.98
CA LEU A 156 -0.99 -4.22 -7.58
C LEU A 156 -1.21 -3.09 -6.57
N ALA A 157 -0.11 -2.46 -6.15
CA ALA A 157 -0.13 -1.36 -5.21
C ALA A 157 -0.08 -0.01 -5.95
N PRO A 158 -1.09 0.86 -5.82
CA PRO A 158 -1.01 2.22 -6.36
C PRO A 158 0.02 3.03 -5.55
N CYS A 159 1.02 3.57 -6.25
CA CYS A 159 2.05 4.40 -5.65
C CYS A 159 1.78 5.85 -6.02
N LEU A 160 1.89 6.81 -5.10
CA LEU A 160 1.89 8.25 -5.40
C LEU A 160 3.29 8.73 -5.83
N GLY A 161 4.31 8.22 -5.14
CA GLY A 161 5.74 8.30 -5.50
C GLY A 161 6.45 6.99 -5.16
N TRP A 162 7.68 6.84 -5.63
CA TRP A 162 8.48 5.63 -5.44
C TRP A 162 9.98 5.94 -5.47
N ILE A 163 10.79 5.03 -4.92
CA ILE A 163 12.26 5.08 -4.94
C ILE A 163 12.81 3.73 -5.40
N ASP A 164 14.10 3.68 -5.74
CA ASP A 164 14.73 2.48 -6.32
C ASP A 164 14.73 1.28 -5.36
N ASP A 165 14.78 1.53 -4.05
CA ASP A 165 14.69 0.51 -2.99
C ASP A 165 13.28 -0.09 -2.82
N CYS A 166 12.40 0.08 -3.82
CA CYS A 166 11.04 -0.45 -3.86
C CYS A 166 10.08 0.09 -2.78
N TYR A 167 10.47 1.14 -2.05
CA TYR A 167 9.54 1.84 -1.16
C TYR A 167 8.59 2.74 -1.94
N ARG A 168 7.34 2.79 -1.47
CA ARG A 168 6.29 3.62 -2.04
C ARG A 168 5.90 4.76 -1.10
N LEU A 169 5.63 5.92 -1.69
CA LEU A 169 4.88 6.98 -1.03
C LEU A 169 3.41 6.82 -1.41
N GLY A 170 2.55 6.44 -0.47
CA GLY A 170 1.09 6.41 -0.67
C GLY A 170 0.39 7.68 -0.19
N TRP A 171 -0.94 7.67 -0.16
CA TRP A 171 -1.80 8.77 0.33
C TRP A 171 -1.73 9.03 1.86
N GLY A 172 -0.90 8.28 2.60
CA GLY A 172 -0.63 8.52 4.02
C GLY A 172 -1.60 7.86 5.00
N ARG A 173 -2.42 6.91 4.53
CA ARG A 173 -3.30 6.10 5.41
C ARG A 173 -2.64 4.84 5.96
N GLY A 174 -1.56 4.37 5.35
CA GLY A 174 -0.81 3.17 5.79
C GLY A 174 -1.57 1.85 5.60
N TYR A 175 -2.57 1.79 4.72
CA TYR A 175 -3.35 0.57 4.51
C TYR A 175 -2.49 -0.57 3.96
N PHE A 176 -1.76 -0.32 2.86
CA PHE A 176 -0.86 -1.32 2.28
C PHE A 176 0.27 -1.69 3.24
N ASP A 177 0.86 -0.77 4.00
CA ASP A 177 1.92 -1.09 4.96
C ASP A 177 1.43 -2.09 6.01
N ARG A 178 0.22 -1.86 6.55
CA ARG A 178 -0.44 -2.81 7.46
C ARG A 178 -0.80 -4.14 6.78
N THR A 179 -1.28 -4.10 5.53
CA THR A 179 -1.55 -5.32 4.76
C THR A 179 -0.30 -6.16 4.55
N LEU A 180 0.82 -5.52 4.25
CA LEU A 180 2.09 -6.20 3.98
C LEU A 180 2.81 -6.66 5.24
N ALA A 181 2.53 -6.04 6.39
CA ALA A 181 3.01 -6.44 7.70
C ALA A 181 2.15 -7.57 8.33
N ALA A 182 0.95 -7.82 7.81
CA ALA A 182 0.08 -8.88 8.31
C ALA A 182 0.60 -10.29 7.93
N PRO A 183 0.48 -11.30 8.79
CA PRO A 183 0.97 -12.64 8.47
C PRO A 183 0.11 -13.43 7.45
N THR A 184 0.85 -13.97 6.47
CA THR A 184 0.74 -15.15 5.57
C THR A 184 -0.56 -15.65 4.90
N PRO A 185 -0.50 -16.01 3.60
CA PRO A 185 0.59 -15.68 2.66
C PRO A 185 0.54 -14.20 2.25
N ARG A 186 1.71 -13.54 2.31
CA ARG A 186 1.85 -12.20 1.74
C ARG A 186 1.83 -12.32 0.22
N PRO A 187 1.01 -11.54 -0.51
CA PRO A 187 1.04 -11.53 -1.96
C PRO A 187 2.35 -10.94 -2.50
N ILE A 188 2.80 -11.44 -3.66
CA ILE A 188 3.81 -10.75 -4.46
C ILE A 188 3.22 -9.40 -4.87
N THR A 189 3.78 -8.30 -4.38
CA THR A 189 3.19 -6.98 -4.51
C THR A 189 4.02 -6.09 -5.42
N ILE A 190 3.42 -5.68 -6.54
CA ILE A 190 4.06 -4.87 -7.58
C ILE A 190 3.50 -3.44 -7.51
N GLY A 191 4.39 -2.46 -7.45
CA GLY A 191 4.02 -1.05 -7.45
C GLY A 191 3.65 -0.54 -8.84
N ILE A 192 2.55 0.21 -8.94
CA ILE A 192 2.15 0.92 -10.16
C ILE A 192 2.34 2.41 -9.93
N ALA A 193 3.28 2.99 -10.67
CA ALA A 193 3.67 4.38 -10.54
C ALA A 193 4.00 5.01 -11.89
N LEU A 194 3.94 6.34 -11.95
CA LEU A 194 4.52 7.08 -13.07
C LEU A 194 6.03 7.19 -12.88
N ASN A 195 6.79 7.06 -13.97
CA ASN A 195 8.25 7.28 -13.91
C ASN A 195 8.58 8.70 -13.40
N ALA A 196 7.80 9.70 -13.80
CA ALA A 196 7.92 11.08 -13.32
C ALA A 196 7.68 11.26 -11.80
N ALA A 197 7.18 10.23 -11.11
CA ALA A 197 6.98 10.22 -9.67
C ALA A 197 8.15 9.58 -8.88
N ARG A 198 9.26 9.20 -9.55
CA ARG A 198 10.49 8.74 -8.91
C ARG A 198 11.07 9.82 -8.02
N GLN A 199 11.39 9.48 -6.79
CA GLN A 199 12.02 10.36 -5.80
C GLN A 199 13.43 9.87 -5.48
N PRO A 200 14.35 10.76 -5.07
CA PRO A 200 15.64 10.34 -4.53
C PRO A 200 15.48 9.66 -3.16
N THR A 201 14.49 10.09 -2.37
CA THR A 201 14.12 9.48 -1.11
C THR A 201 12.66 9.81 -0.77
N ILE A 202 12.02 8.96 0.01
CA ILE A 202 10.73 9.26 0.67
C ILE A 202 10.85 9.27 2.18
N PHE A 203 12.09 9.21 2.68
CA PHE A 203 12.45 8.98 4.08
C PHE A 203 11.67 7.78 4.65
N PRO A 204 11.95 6.55 4.16
CA PRO A 204 11.29 5.35 4.67
C PRO A 204 11.29 5.33 6.20
N GLN A 205 10.14 5.03 6.78
CA GLN A 205 9.95 4.92 8.22
C GLN A 205 9.96 3.45 8.63
N PRO A 206 10.20 3.12 9.92
CA PRO A 206 10.27 1.72 10.37
C PRO A 206 9.02 0.87 10.07
N HIS A 207 7.87 1.52 9.84
CA HIS A 207 6.61 0.86 9.50
C HIS A 207 6.31 0.85 7.99
N ASP A 208 7.09 1.55 7.16
CA ASP A 208 6.94 1.49 5.71
C ASP A 208 7.53 0.15 5.23
N ILE A 209 6.75 -0.64 4.50
CA ILE A 209 7.20 -1.97 4.03
C ILE A 209 7.52 -1.88 2.53
N PRO A 210 8.72 -2.31 2.08
CA PRO A 210 9.05 -2.29 0.66
C PRO A 210 8.18 -3.26 -0.14
N LEU A 211 7.98 -2.90 -1.41
CA LEU A 211 7.33 -3.76 -2.39
C LEU A 211 8.31 -4.81 -2.91
N ASP A 212 7.80 -5.77 -3.68
CA ASP A 212 8.62 -6.80 -4.29
C ASP A 212 9.37 -6.21 -5.51
N PRO A 213 10.68 -6.48 -5.65
CA PRO A 213 11.49 -5.91 -6.72
C PRO A 213 11.01 -6.35 -8.11
N TYR A 214 11.13 -5.46 -9.09
CA TYR A 214 10.75 -5.68 -10.49
C TYR A 214 11.74 -6.55 -11.25
#